data_AF-A0A1Q9XXX3-F1
#
_entry.id   AF-A0A1Q9XXX3-F1
#
_cell.length_a   1.000
_cell.length_b   1.000
_cell.length_c   1.000
_cell.angle_alpha   90.00
_cell.angle_beta   90.00
_cell.angle_gamma   90.00
#
_symmetry.space_group_name_H-M   'P 1'
#
loop_
_entity.id
_entity.type
_entity.pdbx_description
1 polymer ?
#
loop_
_entity_poly.entity_id
_entity_poly.type
_entity_poly.pdbx_seq_one_letter_code
_entity_poly.pdbx_strand_id
1 'polypeptide(L)'
;MEFLSSPSAFWAWLVGIGAAEVAKVFLYVLAYGALRNWRVIRQKVATYLQKWRQRSSANAKAAAPTKKTLTAAQRLKRRDERGPIRRALRRYKLRDCGWIRRYRFDETWINREANRGHTCFLIMLMWFGFWVTAIGLKEVFLLKEGPLASAPSTAFMAAMPMYLFELAWLRFSGRAGRLITYRNKVRIWRWWH
;
A
#
# COMPACT_ATOMS: atom_id res chain seq x y z
N MET A 1 -12.96 -29.38 30.65
CA MET A 1 -12.05 -29.12 29.52
C MET A 1 -12.84 -29.14 28.22
N GLU A 2 -13.61 -28.09 27.93
CA GLU A 2 -14.51 -28.00 26.75
C GLU A 2 -14.01 -26.98 25.70
N PHE A 3 -12.72 -26.62 25.74
CA PHE A 3 -12.18 -25.49 24.96
C PHE A 3 -11.82 -25.80 23.49
N LEU A 4 -12.15 -27.00 22.99
CA LEU A 4 -11.76 -27.49 21.65
C LEU A 4 -12.94 -27.92 20.76
N SER A 5 -14.19 -27.67 21.15
CA SER A 5 -15.37 -28.17 20.43
C SER A 5 -15.80 -27.34 19.21
N SER A 6 -15.28 -26.12 19.03
CA SER A 6 -15.60 -25.30 17.85
C SER A 6 -14.34 -24.84 17.10
N PRO A 7 -14.23 -25.10 15.78
CA PRO A 7 -13.13 -24.62 14.95
C PRO A 7 -12.94 -23.10 15.03
N SER A 8 -14.03 -22.33 15.17
CA SER A 8 -14.00 -20.88 15.30
C SER A 8 -13.30 -20.38 16.57
N ALA A 9 -13.45 -21.06 17.71
CA ALA A 9 -12.78 -20.71 18.96
C ALA A 9 -11.26 -20.99 18.89
N PHE A 10 -10.86 -22.08 18.23
CA PHE A 10 -9.45 -22.39 17.96
C PHE A 10 -8.79 -21.32 17.07
N TRP A 11 -9.48 -20.87 16.00
CA TRP A 11 -8.98 -19.80 15.13
C TRP A 11 -8.89 -18.44 15.84
N ALA A 12 -9.87 -18.09 16.67
CA ALA A 12 -9.84 -16.86 17.46
C ALA A 12 -8.68 -16.86 18.48
N TRP A 13 -8.41 -18.01 19.10
CA TRP A 13 -7.30 -18.19 20.03
C TRP A 13 -5.94 -18.14 19.34
N LEU A 14 -5.77 -18.82 18.21
CA LEU A 14 -4.53 -18.86 17.42
C LEU A 14 -4.16 -17.47 16.84
N VAL A 15 -5.16 -16.75 16.32
CA VAL A 15 -4.99 -15.36 15.84
C VAL A 15 -4.72 -14.41 17.01
N GLY A 16 -5.36 -14.62 18.17
CA GLY A 16 -5.15 -13.81 19.37
C GLY A 16 -3.73 -13.89 19.94
N ILE A 17 -3.16 -15.09 20.04
CA ILE A 17 -1.80 -15.30 20.59
C ILE A 17 -0.72 -14.88 19.59
N GLY A 18 -0.85 -15.27 18.32
CA GLY A 18 0.12 -14.94 17.28
C GLY A 18 0.17 -13.45 16.95
N ALA A 19 -0.99 -12.77 16.89
CA ALA A 19 -1.04 -11.34 16.62
C ALA A 19 -0.54 -10.49 17.79
N ALA A 20 -0.79 -10.92 19.04
CA ALA A 20 -0.35 -10.17 20.22
C ALA A 20 1.17 -10.20 20.39
N GLU A 21 1.82 -11.35 20.23
CA GLU A 21 3.28 -11.45 20.37
C GLU A 21 4.03 -10.81 19.20
N VAL A 22 3.55 -10.98 17.96
CA VAL A 22 4.12 -10.29 16.80
C VAL A 22 3.92 -8.78 16.90
N ALA A 23 2.75 -8.30 17.36
CA ALA A 23 2.52 -6.87 17.58
C ALA A 23 3.42 -6.29 18.67
N LYS A 24 3.68 -7.04 19.76
CA LYS A 24 4.63 -6.62 20.81
C LYS A 24 6.06 -6.49 20.28
N VAL A 25 6.55 -7.48 19.53
CA VAL A 25 7.90 -7.43 18.94
C VAL A 25 7.99 -6.31 17.91
N PHE A 26 6.97 -6.11 17.08
CA PHE A 26 6.92 -5.05 16.08
C PHE A 26 6.84 -3.65 16.72
N LEU A 27 6.05 -3.49 17.79
CA LEU A 27 5.99 -2.27 18.60
C LEU A 27 7.31 -1.99 19.32
N TYR A 28 7.99 -3.03 19.82
CA TYR A 28 9.27 -2.88 20.49
C TYR A 28 10.36 -2.45 19.50
N VAL A 29 10.43 -3.06 18.33
CA VAL A 29 11.38 -2.69 17.25
C VAL A 29 11.08 -1.28 16.71
N LEU A 30 9.81 -0.92 16.53
CA LEU A 30 9.40 0.42 16.13
C LEU A 30 9.69 1.45 17.22
N ALA A 31 9.43 1.16 18.49
CA ALA A 31 9.70 2.07 19.60
C ALA A 31 11.21 2.28 19.78
N TYR A 32 12.01 1.22 19.73
CA TYR A 32 13.46 1.29 19.90
C TYR A 32 14.15 1.97 18.69
N GLY A 33 13.68 1.70 17.48
CA GLY A 33 14.15 2.34 16.25
C GLY A 33 13.70 3.80 16.11
N ALA A 34 12.48 4.12 16.54
CA ALA A 34 11.94 5.49 16.51
C ALA A 34 12.62 6.38 17.55
N LEU A 35 12.82 5.92 18.79
CA LEU A 35 13.43 6.75 19.85
C LEU A 35 14.87 7.18 19.52
N ARG A 36 15.69 6.27 18.97
CA ARG A 36 17.10 6.57 18.64
C ARG A 36 17.23 7.53 17.46
N ASN A 37 16.34 7.43 16.47
CA ASN A 37 16.38 8.27 15.27
C ASN A 37 15.56 9.57 15.38
N TRP A 38 14.64 9.69 16.35
CA TRP A 38 13.75 10.85 16.45
C TRP A 38 14.48 12.17 16.69
N ARG A 39 15.56 12.18 17.50
CA ARG A 39 16.35 13.39 17.74
C ARG A 39 17.09 13.86 16.49
N VAL A 40 17.68 12.92 15.75
CA VAL A 40 18.40 13.19 14.48
C VAL A 40 17.43 13.65 13.39
N ILE A 41 16.26 13.02 13.31
CA ILE A 41 15.19 13.40 12.38
C ILE A 41 14.66 14.79 12.72
N ARG A 42 14.43 15.13 14.00
CA ARG A 42 13.99 16.48 14.40
C ARG A 42 14.96 17.56 13.96
N GLN A 43 16.27 17.36 14.16
CA GLN A 43 17.28 18.34 13.76
C GLN A 43 17.34 18.51 12.23
N LYS A 44 17.27 17.40 11.48
CA LYS A 44 17.20 17.45 10.00
C LYS A 44 15.92 18.13 9.52
N VAL A 45 14.77 17.82 10.11
CA VAL A 45 13.49 18.41 9.75
C VAL A 45 13.47 19.92 10.05
N ALA A 46 14.00 20.36 11.20
CA ALA A 46 14.09 21.77 11.54
C ALA A 46 14.96 22.56 10.54
N THR A 47 16.12 22.03 10.16
CA THR A 47 17.00 22.65 9.16
C THR A 47 16.39 22.66 7.76
N TYR A 48 15.67 21.59 7.37
CA TYR A 48 14.91 21.56 6.12
C TYR A 48 13.77 22.58 6.10
N LEU A 49 13.02 22.73 7.19
CA LEU A 49 11.93 23.69 7.32
C LEU A 49 12.44 25.14 7.27
N GLN A 50 13.58 25.44 7.90
CA GLN A 50 14.21 26.77 7.81
C GLN A 50 14.65 27.09 6.38
N LYS A 51 15.33 26.16 5.70
CA LYS A 51 15.71 26.34 4.28
C LYS A 51 14.49 26.51 3.37
N TRP A 52 13.41 25.78 3.65
CA TRP A 52 12.16 25.91 2.91
C TRP A 52 11.49 27.26 3.13
N ARG A 53 11.43 27.77 4.36
CA ARG A 53 10.91 29.11 4.69
C ARG A 53 11.72 30.22 4.03
N GLN A 54 13.05 30.11 4.00
CA GLN A 54 13.91 31.10 3.31
C GLN A 54 13.68 31.09 1.79
N ARG A 55 13.49 29.91 1.19
CA ARG A 55 13.16 29.80 -0.23
C ARG A 55 11.75 30.30 -0.54
N SER A 56 10.77 30.06 0.32
CA SER A 56 9.40 30.52 0.08
C SER A 56 9.30 32.04 0.24
N SER A 57 10.00 32.65 1.19
CA SER A 57 10.04 34.12 1.32
C SER A 57 10.81 34.79 0.18
N ALA A 58 11.94 34.21 -0.26
CA ALA A 58 12.67 34.68 -1.44
C ALA A 58 11.84 34.57 -2.73
N ASN A 59 11.15 33.45 -2.92
CA ASN A 59 10.25 33.25 -4.07
C ASN A 59 8.97 34.09 -3.97
N ALA A 60 8.47 34.39 -2.77
CA ALA A 60 7.32 35.28 -2.57
C ALA A 60 7.67 36.73 -2.90
N LYS A 61 8.87 37.19 -2.52
CA LYS A 61 9.39 38.52 -2.91
C LYS A 61 9.68 38.63 -4.41
N ALA A 62 10.11 37.54 -5.05
CA ALA A 62 10.29 37.47 -6.51
C ALA A 62 8.97 37.31 -7.29
N ALA A 63 7.86 36.99 -6.61
CA ALA A 63 6.56 36.73 -7.21
C ALA A 63 5.58 37.91 -7.05
N ALA A 64 6.05 39.14 -7.26
CA ALA A 64 5.14 40.22 -7.64
C ALA A 64 4.42 39.80 -8.93
N PRO A 65 3.08 39.61 -8.93
CA PRO A 65 2.40 38.98 -10.04
C PRO A 65 2.13 40.01 -11.14
N THR A 66 3.12 40.31 -11.97
CA THR A 66 2.80 40.66 -13.35
C THR A 66 2.32 39.37 -14.01
N LYS A 67 1.01 39.08 -13.91
CA LYS A 67 0.36 37.98 -14.64
C LYS A 67 0.43 38.30 -16.14
N LYS A 68 1.60 38.12 -16.75
CA LYS A 68 1.70 37.93 -18.20
C LYS A 68 1.04 36.60 -18.49
N THR A 69 -0.12 36.66 -19.12
CA THR A 69 -0.84 35.51 -19.67
C THR A 69 0.08 34.80 -20.66
N LEU A 70 0.78 33.77 -20.19
CA LEU A 70 1.62 32.91 -21.03
C LEU A 70 0.79 32.40 -22.21
N THR A 71 1.31 32.60 -23.42
CA THR A 71 0.70 32.09 -24.65
C THR A 71 0.67 30.56 -24.63
N ALA A 72 -0.23 29.95 -25.41
CA ALA A 72 -0.41 28.49 -25.43
C ALA A 72 0.90 27.73 -25.73
N ALA A 73 1.74 28.27 -26.62
CA ALA A 73 3.06 27.72 -26.96
C ALA A 73 4.04 27.75 -25.78
N GLN A 74 4.09 28.84 -25.01
CA GLN A 74 4.95 28.94 -23.83
C GLN A 74 4.48 28.01 -22.70
N ARG A 75 3.18 27.76 -22.59
CA ARG A 75 2.62 26.76 -21.65
C ARG A 75 3.00 25.33 -22.05
N LEU A 76 3.10 25.03 -23.34
CA LEU A 76 3.57 23.74 -23.86
C LEU A 76 5.08 23.55 -23.62
N LYS A 77 5.89 24.57 -23.90
CA LYS A 77 7.35 24.52 -23.66
C LYS A 77 7.69 24.32 -22.17
N ARG A 78 7.07 25.09 -21.27
CA ARG A 78 7.18 24.85 -19.80
C ARG A 78 6.58 23.51 -19.34
N ARG A 79 5.70 22.90 -20.13
CA ARG A 79 5.16 21.56 -19.88
C ARG A 79 6.20 20.49 -20.20
N ASP A 80 6.94 20.67 -21.28
CA ASP A 80 7.95 19.72 -21.76
C ASP A 80 9.25 19.80 -20.97
N GLU A 81 9.60 21.00 -20.48
CA GLU A 81 10.71 21.25 -19.56
C GLU A 81 10.57 20.54 -18.19
N ARG A 82 9.37 20.07 -17.82
CA ARG A 82 9.13 19.39 -16.54
C ARG A 82 9.72 17.97 -16.45
N GLY A 83 10.47 17.52 -17.44
CA GLY A 83 11.23 16.27 -17.41
C GLY A 83 10.40 15.01 -17.76
N PRO A 84 11.06 13.91 -18.15
CA PRO A 84 10.41 12.70 -18.65
C PRO A 84 9.56 11.98 -17.58
N ILE A 85 10.01 11.99 -16.31
CA ILE A 85 9.31 11.35 -15.19
C ILE A 85 7.93 11.98 -14.95
N ARG A 86 7.84 13.32 -14.96
CA ARG A 86 6.55 14.01 -14.79
C ARG A 86 5.62 13.78 -15.98
N ARG A 87 6.16 13.64 -17.20
CA ARG A 87 5.36 13.27 -18.38
C ARG A 87 4.79 11.87 -18.25
N ALA A 88 5.58 10.89 -17.80
CA ALA A 88 5.12 9.52 -17.56
C ALA A 88 4.04 9.45 -16.47
N LEU A 89 4.29 10.06 -15.31
CA LEU A 89 3.32 10.15 -14.21
C LEU A 89 2.01 10.80 -14.65
N ARG A 90 2.09 11.81 -15.52
CA ARG A 90 0.91 12.47 -16.05
C ARG A 90 0.14 11.60 -17.02
N ARG A 91 0.81 10.90 -17.94
CA ARG A 91 0.17 9.92 -18.84
C ARG A 91 -0.55 8.85 -18.01
N TYR A 92 0.10 8.38 -16.95
CA TYR A 92 -0.51 7.43 -16.02
C TYR A 92 -1.75 8.02 -15.34
N LYS A 93 -1.68 9.23 -14.79
CA LYS A 93 -2.84 9.92 -14.20
C LYS A 93 -3.97 10.16 -15.19
N LEU A 94 -3.68 10.52 -16.44
CA LEU A 94 -4.70 10.72 -17.47
C LEU A 94 -5.39 9.41 -17.84
N ARG A 95 -4.63 8.33 -17.99
CA ARG A 95 -5.18 6.97 -18.17
C ARG A 95 -6.05 6.56 -16.98
N ASP A 96 -5.60 6.85 -15.76
CA ASP A 96 -6.33 6.54 -14.53
C ASP A 96 -7.64 7.33 -14.44
N CYS A 97 -7.62 8.64 -14.73
CA CYS A 97 -8.84 9.46 -14.81
C CYS A 97 -9.80 8.96 -15.90
N GLY A 98 -9.28 8.56 -17.07
CA GLY A 98 -10.10 7.98 -18.15
C GLY A 98 -10.68 6.60 -17.79
N TRP A 99 -9.98 5.82 -16.97
CA TRP A 99 -10.49 4.58 -16.42
C TRP A 99 -11.60 4.85 -15.39
N ILE A 100 -11.35 5.70 -14.38
CA ILE A 100 -12.34 6.05 -13.34
C ILE A 100 -13.62 6.62 -13.94
N ARG A 101 -13.52 7.46 -15.00
CA ARG A 101 -14.72 8.01 -15.67
C ARG A 101 -15.60 6.95 -16.32
N ARG A 102 -15.04 5.81 -16.76
CA ARG A 102 -15.81 4.72 -17.37
C ARG A 102 -16.63 3.93 -16.35
N TYR A 103 -16.17 3.86 -15.10
CA TYR A 103 -16.77 3.02 -14.04
C TYR A 103 -17.32 3.84 -12.87
N ARG A 104 -17.79 5.07 -13.15
CA ARG A 104 -17.84 6.17 -12.18
C ARG A 104 -18.83 6.00 -11.02
N PHE A 105 -19.84 5.14 -11.15
CA PHE A 105 -20.96 5.05 -10.18
C PHE A 105 -21.58 3.67 -10.01
N ASP A 106 -21.00 2.63 -10.62
CA ASP A 106 -21.60 1.31 -10.52
C ASP A 106 -21.18 0.65 -9.21
N GLU A 107 -22.06 0.71 -8.22
CA GLU A 107 -21.86 0.12 -6.89
C GLU A 107 -21.56 -1.38 -7.01
N THR A 108 -22.16 -2.04 -8.00
CA THR A 108 -21.88 -3.45 -8.30
C THR A 108 -20.42 -3.65 -8.74
N TRP A 109 -19.85 -2.71 -9.49
CA TRP A 109 -18.47 -2.79 -9.94
C TRP A 109 -17.48 -2.58 -8.79
N ILE A 110 -17.75 -1.62 -7.91
CA ILE A 110 -16.94 -1.38 -6.71
C ILE A 110 -16.97 -2.63 -5.81
N ASN A 111 -18.15 -3.20 -5.58
CA ASN A 111 -18.30 -4.42 -4.78
C ASN A 111 -17.62 -5.63 -5.45
N ARG A 112 -17.68 -5.77 -6.78
CA ARG A 112 -16.95 -6.83 -7.49
C ARG A 112 -15.44 -6.70 -7.33
N GLU A 113 -14.88 -5.51 -7.46
CA GLU A 113 -13.43 -5.31 -7.33
C GLU A 113 -12.97 -5.45 -5.87
N ALA A 114 -13.78 -5.01 -4.91
CA ALA A 114 -13.54 -5.25 -3.48
C ALA A 114 -13.59 -6.75 -3.14
N ASN A 115 -14.62 -7.47 -3.60
CA ASN A 115 -14.77 -8.91 -3.40
C ASN A 115 -13.60 -9.69 -4.01
N ARG A 116 -13.15 -9.34 -5.23
CA ARG A 116 -11.93 -9.91 -5.83
C ARG A 116 -10.70 -9.68 -4.95
N GLY A 117 -10.56 -8.48 -4.39
CA GLY A 117 -9.52 -8.19 -3.40
C GLY A 117 -9.62 -9.12 -2.19
N HIS A 118 -10.80 -9.24 -1.57
CA HIS A 118 -11.02 -10.12 -0.43
C HIS A 118 -10.73 -11.60 -0.76
N THR A 119 -11.16 -12.08 -1.92
CA THR A 119 -10.86 -13.46 -2.37
C THR A 119 -9.36 -13.68 -2.55
N CYS A 120 -8.64 -12.75 -3.18
CA CYS A 120 -7.18 -12.84 -3.30
C CYS A 120 -6.49 -12.84 -1.92
N PHE A 121 -6.99 -12.03 -0.98
CA PHE A 121 -6.47 -12.01 0.40
C PHE A 121 -6.72 -13.33 1.13
N LEU A 122 -7.91 -13.92 1.00
CA LEU A 122 -8.24 -15.21 1.61
C LEU A 122 -7.36 -16.34 1.06
N ILE A 123 -7.19 -16.40 -0.27
CA ILE A 123 -6.33 -17.40 -0.92
C ILE A 123 -4.88 -17.23 -0.45
N MET A 124 -4.39 -15.99 -0.38
CA MET A 124 -3.05 -15.68 0.13
C MET A 124 -2.89 -16.13 1.58
N LEU A 125 -3.87 -15.86 2.45
CA LEU A 125 -3.83 -16.24 3.86
C LEU A 125 -3.86 -17.77 4.05
N MET A 126 -4.69 -18.46 3.27
CA MET A 126 -4.76 -19.92 3.26
C MET A 126 -3.42 -20.52 2.80
N TRP A 127 -2.82 -19.96 1.74
CA TRP A 127 -1.51 -20.38 1.25
C TRP A 127 -0.40 -20.14 2.28
N PHE A 128 -0.44 -18.98 2.95
CA PHE A 128 0.47 -18.68 4.05
C PHE A 128 0.30 -19.66 5.22
N GLY A 129 -0.93 -20.03 5.57
CA GLY A 129 -1.22 -21.05 6.57
C GLY A 129 -0.65 -22.43 6.20
N PHE A 130 -0.77 -22.84 4.94
CA PHE A 130 -0.11 -24.06 4.43
C PHE A 130 1.42 -23.99 4.55
N TRP A 131 2.01 -22.82 4.30
CA TRP A 131 3.45 -22.62 4.47
C TRP A 131 3.91 -22.70 5.92
N VAL A 132 3.19 -22.05 6.83
CA VAL A 132 3.49 -22.09 8.27
C VAL A 132 3.34 -23.51 8.82
N THR A 133 2.30 -24.24 8.41
CA THR A 133 2.12 -25.65 8.82
C THR A 133 3.20 -26.55 8.23
N ALA A 134 3.59 -26.37 6.97
CA ALA A 134 4.69 -27.12 6.36
C ALA A 134 6.04 -26.86 7.05
N ILE A 135 6.32 -25.61 7.44
CA ILE A 135 7.53 -25.25 8.21
C ILE A 135 7.45 -25.81 9.63
N GLY A 136 6.30 -25.66 10.32
CA GLY A 136 6.10 -26.18 11.67
C GLY A 136 6.20 -27.71 11.76
N LEU A 137 5.64 -28.42 10.77
CA LEU A 137 5.78 -29.87 10.65
C LEU A 137 7.25 -30.28 10.48
N LYS A 138 8.05 -29.51 9.73
CA LYS A 138 9.49 -29.76 9.59
C LYS A 138 10.24 -29.61 10.92
N GLU A 139 9.90 -28.60 11.73
CA GLU A 139 10.56 -28.34 13.02
C GLU A 139 10.15 -29.37 14.09
N VAL A 140 8.89 -29.79 14.12
CA VAL A 140 8.35 -30.72 15.13
C VAL A 140 8.68 -32.18 14.80
N PHE A 141 8.64 -32.60 13.54
CA PHE A 141 8.82 -34.01 13.14
C PHE A 141 10.26 -34.40 12.78
N LEU A 142 11.26 -33.53 12.95
CA LEU A 142 12.68 -33.86 12.71
C LEU A 142 12.93 -34.56 11.35
N LEU A 143 12.17 -34.19 10.32
CA LEU A 143 12.35 -34.65 8.94
C LEU A 143 13.59 -33.97 8.35
N LYS A 144 14.76 -34.56 8.65
CA LYS A 144 16.10 -34.03 8.33
C LYS A 144 16.36 -33.84 6.82
N GLU A 145 15.55 -34.46 5.95
CA GLU A 145 15.76 -34.50 4.49
C GLU A 145 14.50 -34.09 3.68
N GLY A 146 13.70 -33.15 4.18
CA GLY A 146 12.58 -32.61 3.39
C GLY A 146 13.06 -31.75 2.20
N PRO A 147 12.49 -31.90 0.98
CA PRO A 147 12.92 -31.19 -0.24
C PRO A 147 12.83 -29.66 -0.17
N LEU A 148 12.13 -29.10 0.83
CA LEU A 148 12.08 -27.65 1.08
C LEU A 148 13.39 -27.09 1.67
N ALA A 149 14.23 -27.92 2.30
CA ALA A 149 15.51 -27.50 2.90
C ALA A 149 16.69 -27.63 1.93
N SER A 150 16.66 -28.63 1.06
CA SER A 150 17.74 -28.93 0.11
C SER A 150 17.70 -28.08 -1.15
N ALA A 151 16.54 -27.48 -1.49
CA ALA A 151 16.38 -26.66 -2.68
C ALA A 151 15.60 -25.36 -2.39
N PRO A 152 16.28 -24.25 -2.03
CA PRO A 152 15.62 -22.95 -1.87
C PRO A 152 14.90 -22.47 -3.15
N SER A 153 15.29 -22.97 -4.32
CA SER A 153 14.62 -22.71 -5.60
C SER A 153 13.22 -23.33 -5.69
N THR A 154 13.02 -24.56 -5.18
CA THR A 154 11.69 -25.21 -5.18
C THR A 154 10.78 -24.57 -4.15
N ALA A 155 11.33 -24.16 -3.00
CA ALA A 155 10.61 -23.37 -2.00
C ALA A 155 10.13 -22.02 -2.57
N PHE A 156 10.99 -21.31 -3.31
CA PHE A 156 10.60 -20.05 -3.96
C PHE A 156 9.52 -20.26 -5.04
N MET A 157 9.63 -21.31 -5.86
CA MET A 157 8.59 -21.64 -6.85
C MET A 157 7.27 -22.05 -6.20
N ALA A 158 7.30 -22.75 -5.06
CA ALA A 158 6.11 -23.06 -4.28
C ALA A 158 5.51 -21.83 -3.56
N ALA A 159 6.30 -20.78 -3.34
CA ALA A 159 5.84 -19.50 -2.78
C ALA A 159 5.33 -18.52 -3.86
N MET A 160 5.67 -18.71 -5.15
CA MET A 160 5.25 -17.82 -6.23
C MET A 160 3.74 -17.54 -6.27
N PRO A 161 2.84 -18.54 -6.12
CA PRO A 161 1.41 -18.29 -6.09
C PRO A 161 1.00 -17.27 -5.02
N MET A 162 1.62 -17.33 -3.83
CA MET A 162 1.37 -16.38 -2.74
C MET A 162 1.64 -14.94 -3.17
N TYR A 163 2.81 -14.69 -3.75
CA TYR A 163 3.23 -13.36 -4.20
C TYR A 163 2.36 -12.85 -5.36
N LEU A 164 1.92 -13.74 -6.26
CA LEU A 164 0.97 -13.37 -7.31
C LEU A 164 -0.37 -12.92 -6.73
N PHE A 165 -0.89 -13.64 -5.72
CA PHE A 165 -2.12 -13.25 -5.03
C PHE A 165 -1.95 -11.99 -4.20
N GLU A 166 -0.79 -11.75 -3.61
CA GLU A 166 -0.47 -10.50 -2.91
C GLU A 166 -0.48 -9.29 -3.86
N LEU A 167 0.18 -9.40 -5.01
CA LEU A 167 0.19 -8.36 -6.04
C LEU A 167 -1.22 -8.12 -6.62
N ALA A 168 -1.97 -9.20 -6.85
CA ALA A 168 -3.36 -9.11 -7.30
C ALA A 168 -4.24 -8.42 -6.24
N TRP A 169 -4.10 -8.80 -4.97
CA TRP A 169 -4.81 -8.19 -3.86
C TRP A 169 -4.52 -6.68 -3.74
N LEU A 170 -3.25 -6.28 -3.76
CA LEU A 170 -2.85 -4.86 -3.74
C LEU A 170 -3.44 -4.09 -4.92
N ARG A 171 -3.46 -4.70 -6.10
CA ARG A 171 -4.03 -4.08 -7.31
C ARG A 171 -5.53 -3.89 -7.20
N PHE A 172 -6.29 -4.92 -6.79
CA PHE A 172 -7.74 -4.87 -6.69
C PHE A 172 -8.20 -3.94 -5.55
N SER A 173 -7.58 -4.05 -4.38
CA SER A 173 -7.83 -3.17 -3.23
C SER A 173 -7.51 -1.71 -3.54
N GLY A 174 -6.38 -1.46 -4.21
CA GLY A 174 -6.00 -0.11 -4.64
C GLY A 174 -6.97 0.51 -5.64
N ARG A 175 -7.53 -0.30 -6.56
CA ARG A 175 -8.56 0.16 -7.51
C ARG A 175 -9.89 0.46 -6.83
N ALA A 176 -10.35 -0.43 -5.95
CA ALA A 176 -11.57 -0.23 -5.17
C ALA A 176 -11.49 1.06 -4.33
N GLY A 177 -10.38 1.25 -3.60
CA GLY A 177 -10.14 2.45 -2.79
C GLY A 177 -10.18 3.76 -3.60
N ARG A 178 -9.59 3.77 -4.80
CA ARG A 178 -9.63 4.93 -5.72
C ARG A 178 -11.05 5.24 -6.18
N LEU A 179 -11.84 4.22 -6.53
CA LEU A 179 -13.24 4.39 -6.93
C LEU A 179 -14.09 4.94 -5.79
N ILE A 180 -13.93 4.42 -4.57
CA ILE A 180 -14.65 4.90 -3.38
C ILE A 180 -14.30 6.36 -3.07
N THR A 181 -13.01 6.70 -3.06
CA THR A 181 -12.55 8.08 -2.80
C THR A 181 -13.11 9.04 -3.85
N TYR A 182 -13.12 8.61 -5.11
CA TYR A 182 -13.68 9.40 -6.19
C TYR A 182 -15.21 9.57 -6.06
N ARG A 183 -15.96 8.51 -5.73
CA ARG A 183 -17.41 8.56 -5.44
C ARG A 183 -17.69 9.55 -4.32
N ASN A 184 -16.96 9.47 -3.20
CA ASN A 184 -17.11 10.36 -2.06
C ASN A 184 -16.82 11.82 -2.43
N LYS A 185 -15.76 12.06 -3.21
CA LYS A 185 -15.43 13.40 -3.70
C LYS A 185 -16.53 13.99 -4.58
N VAL A 186 -17.12 13.20 -5.48
CA VAL A 186 -18.23 13.64 -6.33
C VAL A 186 -19.50 13.85 -5.52
N ARG A 187 -19.78 12.98 -4.55
CA ARG A 187 -20.93 13.13 -3.64
C ARG A 187 -20.83 14.46 -2.90
N ILE A 188 -19.70 14.74 -2.24
CA ILE A 188 -19.47 16.03 -1.57
C ILE A 188 -19.67 17.20 -2.54
N TRP A 189 -19.11 17.13 -3.76
CA TRP A 189 -19.27 18.20 -4.74
C TRP A 189 -20.73 18.46 -5.15
N ARG A 190 -21.57 17.41 -5.27
CA ARG A 190 -23.02 17.55 -5.54
C ARG A 190 -23.84 18.10 -4.37
N TRP A 191 -23.34 18.01 -3.15
CA TRP A 191 -24.05 18.54 -1.97
C TRP A 191 -23.69 20.00 -1.69
N TRP A 192 -22.60 20.50 -2.28
CA TRP A 192 -22.11 21.87 -2.13
C TRP A 192 -22.53 22.82 -3.27
N HIS A 193 -23.08 22.28 -4.36
CA HIS A 193 -23.60 23.00 -5.51
C HIS A 193 -25.03 22.54 -5.79
#